data_AF-A0A3M1C9C1-F1
#
_entry.id   AF-A0A3M1C9C1-F1
#
_cell.length_a   1.000
_cell.length_b   1.000
_cell.length_c   1.000
_cell.angle_alpha   90.00
_cell.angle_beta   90.00
_cell.angle_gamma   90.00
#
_symmetry.space_group_name_H-M   'P 1'
#
loop_
_entity.id
_entity.type
_entity.pdbx_description
1 polymer ?
#
loop_
_entity_poly.entity_id
_entity_poly.type
_entity_poly.pdbx_seq_one_letter_code
_entity_poly.pdbx_strand_id
1 'polypeptide(L)'
;HSTTKKPLARFFIGSFCETLLFQSPISLLILNPHAPAPKRIQNIFFPSDLSNQSLKLFRKVLFRANKLQAKVTLYHKLADDSLIWDKKTKEKCLNSPEVKKFKKWADKFEVPLNVVVEKHPDHLTQRILKLSRKSHQLIALTTHTGRIGSFFVGSTPRQVVRMTTLPVWLIH
;
A
#
# COMPACT_ATOMS: atom_id res chain seq x y z
N HIS A 1 -36.56 17.02 10.43
CA HIS A 1 -35.22 16.96 9.83
C HIS A 1 -34.16 16.77 10.92
N SER A 2 -33.70 15.53 11.14
CA SER A 2 -32.62 15.23 12.09
C SER A 2 -31.30 15.15 11.33
N THR A 3 -30.42 16.12 11.57
CA THR A 3 -29.05 16.18 11.03
C THR A 3 -28.15 15.25 11.85
N THR A 4 -28.07 13.99 11.43
CA THR A 4 -27.13 13.02 12.00
C THR A 4 -25.70 13.46 11.68
N LYS A 5 -25.02 14.03 12.69
CA LYS A 5 -23.57 14.29 12.66
C LYS A 5 -22.86 12.95 12.45
N LYS A 6 -22.34 12.69 11.24
CA LYS A 6 -21.45 11.54 10.97
C LYS A 6 -20.25 11.64 11.93
N PRO A 7 -19.85 10.58 12.65
CA PRO A 7 -18.82 10.68 13.66
C PRO A 7 -17.46 10.95 12.98
N LEU A 8 -16.89 12.12 13.28
CA LEU A 8 -15.51 12.52 12.96
C LEU A 8 -14.46 11.62 13.64
N ALA A 9 -14.88 10.70 14.52
CA ALA A 9 -14.03 9.74 15.23
C ALA A 9 -13.23 8.79 14.31
N ARG A 10 -13.55 8.72 13.01
CA ARG A 10 -12.87 7.82 12.06
C ARG A 10 -11.54 8.33 11.49
N PHE A 11 -11.06 9.51 11.91
CA PHE A 11 -9.89 10.17 11.32
C PHE A 11 -8.74 10.46 12.30
N PHE A 12 -8.87 10.08 13.58
CA PHE A 12 -7.86 10.42 14.59
C PHE A 12 -6.93 9.23 14.85
N ILE A 13 -5.73 9.29 14.29
CA ILE A 13 -4.64 8.35 14.57
C ILE A 13 -4.02 8.57 15.96
N GLY A 14 -4.33 9.72 16.59
CA GLY A 14 -3.69 10.16 17.83
C GLY A 14 -2.31 10.74 17.55
N SER A 15 -1.92 11.76 18.32
CA SER A 15 -0.60 12.41 18.20
C SER A 15 0.56 11.43 18.42
N PHE A 16 0.39 10.44 19.28
CA PHE A 16 1.41 9.42 19.55
C PHE A 16 1.74 8.57 18.31
N CYS A 17 0.72 8.03 17.63
CA CYS A 17 0.94 7.26 16.42
C CYS A 17 1.51 8.14 15.30
N GLU A 18 1.13 9.42 15.22
CA GLU A 18 1.76 10.35 14.27
C GLU A 18 3.24 10.54 14.57
N THR A 19 3.63 10.73 15.82
CA THR A 19 5.05 10.78 16.20
C THR A 19 5.78 9.50 15.81
N LEU A 20 5.19 8.32 16.10
CA LEU A 20 5.78 7.04 15.71
C LEU A 20 5.92 6.89 14.20
N LEU A 21 4.94 7.32 13.40
CA LEU A 21 5.03 7.32 11.95
C LEU A 21 6.31 8.00 11.46
N PHE A 22 6.68 9.15 12.05
CA PHE A 22 7.84 9.93 11.64
C PHE A 22 9.16 9.47 12.24
N GLN A 23 9.15 9.06 13.50
CA GLN A 23 10.37 8.88 14.29
C GLN A 23 10.74 7.42 14.50
N SER A 24 9.84 6.47 14.23
CA SER A 24 10.12 5.07 14.50
C SER A 24 11.27 4.56 13.63
N PRO A 25 12.34 4.02 14.23
CA PRO A 25 13.42 3.35 13.49
C PRO A 25 13.04 1.94 13.06
N ILE A 26 11.88 1.43 13.50
CA ILE A 26 11.40 0.07 13.25
C ILE A 26 10.08 0.08 12.48
N SER A 27 9.81 -1.01 11.77
CA SER A 27 8.53 -1.19 11.07
C SER A 27 7.36 -1.22 12.04
N LEU A 28 6.29 -0.50 11.73
CA LEU A 28 5.11 -0.35 12.57
C LEU A 28 3.93 -1.13 12.00
N LEU A 29 3.20 -1.84 12.85
CA LEU A 29 1.87 -2.33 12.51
C LEU A 29 0.83 -1.45 13.20
N ILE A 30 0.09 -0.68 12.42
CA ILE A 30 -0.94 0.24 12.90
C ILE A 30 -2.29 -0.42 12.71
N LEU A 31 -3.01 -0.56 13.81
CA LEU A 31 -4.36 -1.11 13.84
C LEU A 31 -5.36 0.02 14.06
N ASN A 32 -6.44 0.03 13.29
CA ASN A 32 -7.54 0.94 13.56
C ASN A 32 -8.41 0.32 14.67
N PRO A 33 -8.53 0.96 15.84
CA PRO A 33 -9.24 0.38 17.00
C PRO A 33 -10.73 0.18 16.76
N HIS A 34 -11.29 0.85 15.76
CA HIS A 34 -12.70 0.74 15.38
C HIS A 34 -12.94 -0.19 14.20
N ALA A 35 -11.88 -0.81 13.68
CA ALA A 35 -12.00 -1.82 12.63
C ALA A 35 -11.92 -3.23 13.22
N PRO A 36 -12.75 -4.17 12.73
CA PRO A 36 -12.61 -5.56 13.13
C PRO A 36 -11.23 -6.07 12.70
N ALA A 37 -10.50 -6.67 13.64
CA ALA A 37 -9.25 -7.33 13.33
C ALA A 37 -9.52 -8.52 12.38
N PRO A 38 -8.80 -8.64 11.26
CA PRO A 38 -8.97 -9.77 10.36
C PRO A 38 -8.54 -11.06 11.07
N LYS A 39 -9.38 -12.11 11.00
CA LYS A 39 -9.06 -13.43 11.59
C LYS A 39 -7.81 -14.06 10.96
N ARG A 40 -7.54 -13.77 9.68
CA ARG A 40 -6.36 -14.22 8.94
C ARG A 40 -5.98 -13.20 7.87
N ILE A 41 -4.68 -12.98 7.69
CA ILE A 41 -4.15 -12.18 6.59
C ILE A 41 -3.90 -13.11 5.40
N GLN A 42 -4.80 -13.12 4.42
CA GLN A 42 -4.65 -13.92 3.20
C GLN A 42 -4.15 -13.07 2.02
N ASN A 43 -4.52 -11.79 2.00
CA ASN A 43 -4.30 -10.89 0.88
C ASN A 43 -3.66 -9.59 1.40
N ILE A 44 -2.41 -9.35 0.97
CA ILE A 44 -1.65 -8.14 1.32
C ILE A 44 -1.67 -7.19 0.13
N PHE A 45 -2.07 -5.94 0.34
CA PHE A 45 -2.03 -4.88 -0.66
C PHE A 45 -0.73 -4.08 -0.53
N PHE A 46 0.08 -4.02 -1.58
CA PHE A 46 1.37 -3.32 -1.59
C PHE A 46 1.40 -2.26 -2.70
N PRO A 47 1.05 -1.00 -2.40
CA PRO A 47 1.24 0.12 -3.32
C PRO A 47 2.73 0.42 -3.49
N SER A 48 3.15 0.68 -4.73
CA SER A 48 4.56 0.84 -5.09
C SER A 48 4.75 1.88 -6.17
N ASP A 49 5.85 2.63 -6.09
CA ASP A 49 6.37 3.49 -7.15
C ASP A 49 7.27 2.74 -8.15
N LEU A 50 7.39 1.41 -7.99
CA LEU A 50 8.26 0.52 -8.76
C LEU A 50 9.76 0.84 -8.69
N SER A 51 10.17 1.68 -7.75
CA SER A 51 11.59 2.02 -7.54
C SER A 51 12.39 0.82 -6.98
N ASN A 52 13.72 0.89 -7.12
CA ASN A 52 14.62 -0.08 -6.49
C ASN A 52 14.50 -0.08 -4.95
N GLN A 53 14.16 1.06 -4.35
CA GLN A 53 13.94 1.14 -2.89
C GLN A 53 12.66 0.39 -2.51
N SER A 54 11.56 0.64 -3.23
CA SER A 54 10.33 -0.12 -3.04
C SER A 54 10.53 -1.63 -3.23
N LEU A 55 11.36 -2.03 -4.21
CA LEU A 55 11.71 -3.45 -4.40
C LEU A 55 12.44 -4.06 -3.19
N LYS A 56 13.35 -3.33 -2.54
CA LYS A 56 14.02 -3.81 -1.31
C LYS A 56 13.00 -4.05 -0.19
N LEU A 57 12.04 -3.13 -0.03
CA LEU A 57 11.00 -3.25 0.99
C LEU A 57 9.98 -4.34 0.64
N PHE A 58 9.67 -4.50 -0.64
CA PHE A 58 8.83 -5.58 -1.14
C PHE A 58 9.37 -6.96 -0.78
N ARG A 59 10.70 -7.17 -0.80
CA ARG A 59 11.31 -8.43 -0.33
C ARG A 59 10.98 -8.73 1.15
N LYS A 60 10.94 -7.70 2.01
CA LYS A 60 10.50 -7.86 3.40
C LYS A 60 9.03 -8.27 3.46
N VAL A 61 8.19 -7.70 2.60
CA VAL A 61 6.77 -8.09 2.45
C VAL A 61 6.64 -9.55 2.03
N LEU A 62 7.36 -9.97 1.01
CA LEU A 62 7.33 -11.35 0.50
C LEU A 62 7.75 -12.37 1.57
N PHE A 63 8.81 -12.07 2.33
CA PHE A 63 9.23 -12.94 3.44
C PHE A 63 8.11 -13.14 4.47
N ARG A 64 7.37 -12.08 4.83
CA ARG A 64 6.23 -12.20 5.74
C ARG A 64 5.03 -12.86 5.08
N ALA A 65 4.75 -12.54 3.81
CA ALA A 65 3.65 -13.12 3.06
C ALA A 65 3.79 -14.64 2.93
N ASN A 66 5.00 -15.14 2.65
CA ASN A 66 5.29 -16.58 2.59
C ASN A 66 4.97 -17.28 3.93
N LYS A 67 5.44 -16.73 5.06
CA LYS A 67 5.13 -17.26 6.40
C LYS A 67 3.64 -17.25 6.75
N LEU A 68 2.91 -16.26 6.24
CA LEU A 68 1.46 -16.14 6.44
C LEU A 68 0.66 -17.01 5.44
N GLN A 69 1.33 -17.61 4.45
CA GLN A 69 0.70 -18.22 3.27
C GLN A 69 -0.27 -17.25 2.58
N ALA A 70 0.13 -15.98 2.51
CA ALA A 70 -0.65 -14.89 1.93
C ALA A 70 -0.20 -14.60 0.50
N LYS A 71 -1.14 -14.17 -0.34
CA LYS A 71 -0.83 -13.59 -1.64
C LYS A 71 -0.65 -12.08 -1.55
N VAL A 72 0.13 -11.53 -2.47
CA VAL A 72 0.40 -10.10 -2.52
C VAL A 72 -0.21 -9.49 -3.78
N THR A 73 -0.85 -8.33 -3.64
CA THR A 73 -1.23 -7.48 -4.77
C THR A 73 -0.29 -6.30 -4.84
N LEU A 74 0.57 -6.27 -5.86
CA LEU A 74 1.41 -5.14 -6.20
C LEU A 74 0.57 -4.13 -6.98
N TYR A 75 0.42 -2.93 -6.44
CA TYR A 75 -0.34 -1.86 -7.07
C TYR A 75 0.57 -0.71 -7.49
N HIS A 76 0.42 -0.25 -8.73
CA HIS A 76 1.10 0.93 -9.24
C HIS A 76 0.13 1.83 -10.00
N LYS A 77 0.05 3.10 -9.61
CA LYS A 77 -0.67 4.13 -10.36
C LYS A 77 0.32 4.87 -11.24
N LEU A 78 0.00 5.01 -12.52
CA LEU A 78 0.79 5.83 -13.44
C LEU A 78 0.50 7.32 -13.19
N ALA A 79 1.54 8.16 -13.29
CA ALA A 79 1.47 9.60 -13.04
C ALA A 79 0.88 10.41 -14.20
N ASP A 80 0.67 9.79 -15.36
CA ASP A 80 0.20 10.44 -16.57
C ASP A 80 -1.34 10.53 -16.56
N ASP A 81 -1.85 11.77 -16.56
CA ASP A 81 -3.26 12.13 -16.55
C ASP A 81 -3.95 11.95 -17.92
N SER A 82 -3.21 11.49 -18.96
CA SER A 82 -3.84 11.18 -20.23
C SER A 82 -4.91 10.09 -20.08
N LEU A 83 -6.13 10.43 -20.48
CA LEU A 83 -7.33 9.58 -20.42
C LEU A 83 -7.24 8.34 -21.32
N ILE A 84 -6.24 8.27 -22.21
CA ILE A 84 -6.04 7.16 -23.12
C ILE A 84 -5.32 6.03 -22.37
N TRP A 85 -6.13 5.13 -21.82
CA TRP A 85 -5.68 3.84 -21.31
C TRP A 85 -5.96 2.76 -22.34
N ASP A 86 -5.02 2.54 -23.26
CA ASP A 86 -5.12 1.45 -24.21
C ASP A 86 -4.51 0.15 -23.65
N LYS A 87 -4.99 -0.98 -24.16
CA LYS A 87 -4.53 -2.32 -23.75
C LYS A 87 -3.01 -2.47 -23.92
N LYS A 88 -2.43 -1.84 -24.96
CA LYS A 88 -0.99 -1.89 -25.24
C LYS A 88 -0.18 -1.18 -24.16
N THR A 89 -0.60 -0.01 -23.66
CA THR A 89 0.10 0.67 -22.56
C THR A 89 0.08 -0.17 -21.29
N LYS A 90 -1.07 -0.79 -20.97
CA LYS A 90 -1.17 -1.70 -19.82
C LYS A 90 -0.20 -2.87 -19.94
N GLU A 91 -0.20 -3.55 -21.08
CA GLU A 91 0.68 -4.70 -21.34
C GLU A 91 2.15 -4.29 -21.30
N LYS A 92 2.50 -3.13 -21.88
CA LYS A 92 3.86 -2.57 -21.84
C LYS A 92 4.32 -2.35 -20.40
N CYS A 93 3.48 -1.76 -19.54
CA CYS A 93 3.80 -1.56 -18.12
C CYS A 93 3.91 -2.89 -17.36
N LEU A 94 3.00 -3.84 -17.60
CA LEU A 94 3.05 -5.17 -16.97
C LEU A 94 4.29 -6.00 -17.37
N ASN A 95 4.88 -5.68 -18.52
CA ASN A 95 6.09 -6.28 -19.06
C ASN A 95 7.34 -5.42 -18.88
N SER A 96 7.25 -4.31 -18.13
CA SER A 96 8.38 -3.43 -17.89
C SER A 96 9.48 -4.15 -17.09
N PRO A 97 10.75 -3.76 -17.25
CA PRO A 97 11.86 -4.33 -16.48
C PRO A 97 11.65 -4.23 -14.96
N GLU A 98 11.02 -3.15 -14.49
CA GLU A 98 10.71 -2.91 -13.08
C GLU A 98 9.69 -3.95 -12.59
N VAL A 99 8.55 -4.09 -13.25
CA VAL A 99 7.53 -5.08 -12.87
C VAL A 99 8.08 -6.51 -12.92
N LYS A 100 8.91 -6.83 -13.93
CA LYS A 100 9.59 -8.13 -14.04
C LYS A 100 10.49 -8.42 -12.84
N LYS A 101 11.19 -7.42 -12.29
CA LYS A 101 11.98 -7.59 -11.06
C LYS A 101 11.09 -7.97 -9.87
N PHE A 102 9.95 -7.31 -9.70
CA PHE A 102 9.00 -7.65 -8.63
C PHE A 102 8.44 -9.07 -8.79
N LYS A 103 8.02 -9.45 -10.01
CA LYS A 103 7.56 -10.82 -10.32
C LYS A 103 8.62 -11.87 -9.97
N LYS A 104 9.86 -11.69 -10.46
CA LYS A 104 10.99 -12.58 -10.18
C LYS A 104 11.23 -12.78 -8.68
N TRP A 105 11.10 -11.71 -7.89
CA TRP A 105 11.24 -11.83 -6.44
C TRP A 105 10.06 -12.56 -5.80
N ALA A 106 8.83 -12.31 -6.23
CA ALA A 106 7.67 -13.04 -5.74
C ALA A 106 7.77 -14.55 -6.03
N ASP A 107 8.20 -14.92 -7.23
CA ASP A 107 8.45 -16.32 -7.61
C ASP A 107 9.53 -16.96 -6.73
N LYS A 108 10.65 -16.24 -6.49
CA LYS A 108 11.73 -16.71 -5.61
C LYS A 108 11.29 -16.94 -4.16
N PHE A 109 10.30 -16.20 -3.68
CA PHE A 109 9.73 -16.38 -2.34
C PHE A 109 8.51 -17.30 -2.34
N GLU A 110 8.13 -17.86 -3.49
CA GLU A 110 6.96 -18.73 -3.67
C GLU A 110 5.67 -18.06 -3.19
N VAL A 111 5.53 -16.76 -3.44
CA VAL A 111 4.37 -15.97 -3.04
C VAL A 111 3.53 -15.63 -4.26
N PRO A 112 2.23 -16.00 -4.31
CA PRO A 112 1.37 -15.62 -5.42
C PRO A 112 1.26 -14.10 -5.54
N LEU A 113 1.57 -13.57 -6.72
CA LEU A 113 1.57 -12.14 -7.00
C LEU A 113 0.51 -11.78 -8.03
N ASN A 114 -0.38 -10.86 -7.65
CA ASN A 114 -1.24 -10.14 -8.58
C ASN A 114 -0.66 -8.75 -8.84
N VAL A 115 -0.47 -8.37 -10.10
CA VAL A 115 0.04 -7.04 -10.46
C VAL A 115 -1.09 -6.20 -11.05
N VAL A 116 -1.38 -5.07 -10.41
CA VAL A 116 -2.38 -4.10 -10.84
C VAL A 116 -1.68 -2.80 -11.20
N VAL A 117 -1.68 -2.48 -12.49
CA VAL A 117 -1.27 -1.17 -13.01
C VAL A 117 -2.49 -0.50 -13.60
N GLU A 118 -2.74 0.75 -13.22
CA GLU A 118 -3.86 1.54 -13.75
C GLU A 118 -3.49 3.02 -13.95
N LYS A 119 -4.17 3.64 -14.92
CA LYS A 119 -4.39 5.08 -14.97
C LYS A 119 -5.77 5.37 -14.38
N HIS A 120 -5.88 6.39 -13.55
CA HIS A 120 -7.16 6.79 -12.97
C HIS A 120 -7.13 8.26 -12.53
N PRO A 121 -8.20 9.04 -12.74
CA PRO A 121 -8.24 10.44 -12.32
C PRO A 121 -8.15 10.62 -10.79
N ASP A 122 -8.83 9.77 -10.00
CA ASP A 122 -8.78 9.86 -8.53
C ASP A 122 -7.34 9.92 -7.98
N HIS A 123 -7.14 10.70 -6.92
CA HIS A 123 -5.87 10.75 -6.19
C HIS A 123 -5.40 9.36 -5.74
N LEU A 124 -4.08 9.15 -5.74
CA LEU A 124 -3.44 7.88 -5.38
C LEU A 124 -3.97 7.30 -4.06
N THR A 125 -4.07 8.13 -3.02
CA THR A 125 -4.62 7.75 -1.71
C THR A 125 -6.02 7.16 -1.83
N GLN A 126 -6.92 7.81 -2.58
CA GLN A 126 -8.29 7.33 -2.74
C GLN A 126 -8.34 5.99 -3.46
N ARG A 127 -7.49 5.79 -4.48
CA ARG A 127 -7.36 4.51 -5.19
C ARG A 127 -6.84 3.40 -4.29
N ILE A 128 -5.79 3.68 -3.52
CA ILE A 128 -5.24 2.72 -2.53
C ILE A 128 -6.35 2.30 -1.56
N LEU A 129 -7.09 3.24 -0.98
CA LEU A 129 -8.18 2.94 -0.05
C LEU A 129 -9.32 2.16 -0.70
N LYS A 130 -9.70 2.50 -1.93
CA LYS A 130 -10.79 1.84 -2.66
C LYS A 130 -10.44 0.42 -3.08
N LEU A 131 -9.22 0.19 -3.57
CA LEU A 131 -8.79 -1.13 -4.05
C LEU A 131 -8.45 -2.08 -2.92
N SER A 132 -7.77 -1.59 -1.87
CA SER A 132 -7.40 -2.42 -0.72
C SER A 132 -8.62 -2.98 0.02
N ARG A 133 -9.71 -2.19 0.15
CA ARG A 133 -10.93 -2.63 0.84
C ARG A 133 -11.68 -3.77 0.15
N LYS A 134 -11.43 -4.05 -1.14
CA LYS A 134 -12.22 -5.03 -1.89
C LYS A 134 -11.93 -6.46 -1.46
N SER A 135 -10.66 -6.81 -1.27
CA SER A 135 -10.27 -8.19 -1.00
C SER A 135 -9.04 -8.34 -0.11
N HIS A 136 -8.51 -7.26 0.45
CA HIS A 136 -7.28 -7.28 1.25
C HIS A 136 -7.55 -7.12 2.74
N GLN A 137 -6.66 -7.68 3.55
CA GLN A 137 -6.74 -7.63 5.02
C GLN A 137 -5.60 -6.82 5.63
N LEU A 138 -4.58 -6.50 4.84
CA LEU A 138 -3.41 -5.75 5.27
C LEU A 138 -2.93 -4.86 4.13
N ILE A 139 -2.61 -3.61 4.45
CA ILE A 139 -1.89 -2.71 3.54
C ILE A 139 -0.43 -2.66 3.99
N ALA A 140 0.49 -3.12 3.15
CA ALA A 140 1.92 -2.97 3.38
C ALA A 140 2.39 -1.70 2.68
N LEU A 141 2.70 -0.65 3.44
CA LEU A 141 3.09 0.67 2.94
C LEU A 141 4.58 0.92 3.18
N THR A 142 5.22 1.57 2.21
CA THR A 142 6.58 2.09 2.38
C THR A 142 6.50 3.52 2.90
N THR A 143 7.37 3.89 3.84
CA THR A 143 7.46 5.28 4.34
C THR A 143 8.13 6.22 3.33
N HIS A 144 8.86 5.66 2.36
CA HIS A 144 9.62 6.41 1.38
C HIS A 144 9.16 6.10 -0.06
N THR A 145 9.00 7.16 -0.84
CA THR A 145 8.89 7.15 -2.32
C THR A 145 9.78 8.29 -2.83
N GLY A 146 10.88 7.98 -3.53
CA GLY A 146 11.81 8.98 -4.09
C GLY A 146 13.15 9.21 -3.34
N ARG A 147 13.94 10.18 -3.83
CA ARG A 147 15.35 10.49 -3.45
C ARG A 147 15.52 11.38 -2.20
N ILE A 148 14.45 11.75 -1.50
CA ILE A 148 14.52 12.68 -0.37
C ILE A 148 14.67 11.89 0.93
N GLY A 149 15.55 12.38 1.82
CA GLY A 149 16.18 11.68 2.93
C GLY A 149 15.29 10.97 3.96
N SER A 150 15.95 10.18 4.80
CA SER A 150 15.47 9.11 5.68
C SER A 150 14.57 9.50 6.86
N PHE A 151 13.93 10.67 6.88
CA PHE A 151 13.17 11.15 8.05
C PHE A 151 11.77 11.73 7.76
N PHE A 152 11.29 11.68 6.51
CA PHE A 152 9.92 12.13 6.19
C PHE A 152 9.06 11.00 5.62
N VAL A 153 7.96 10.67 6.30
CA VAL A 153 6.86 9.90 5.71
C VAL A 153 6.15 10.78 4.69
N GLY A 154 6.07 10.30 3.45
CA GLY A 154 5.35 10.99 2.38
C GLY A 154 3.88 11.27 2.73
N SER A 155 3.26 12.22 2.02
CA SER A 155 1.85 12.59 2.23
C SER A 155 0.89 11.41 2.02
N THR A 156 1.20 10.50 1.09
CA THR A 156 0.36 9.33 0.77
C THR A 156 0.29 8.31 1.92
N PRO A 157 1.40 7.75 2.47
CA PRO A 157 1.28 6.85 3.62
C PRO A 157 0.56 7.48 4.82
N ARG A 158 0.84 8.74 5.16
CA ARG A 158 0.16 9.45 6.26
C ARG A 158 -1.36 9.49 6.04
N GLN A 159 -1.81 9.86 4.84
CA GLN A 159 -3.24 9.90 4.52
C GLN A 159 -3.88 8.51 4.52
N VAL A 160 -3.20 7.48 3.97
CA VAL A 160 -3.74 6.12 3.94
C VAL A 160 -3.96 5.60 5.36
N VAL A 161 -2.98 5.74 6.25
CA VAL A 161 -3.12 5.27 7.64
C VAL A 161 -4.32 5.99 8.29
N ARG A 162 -4.47 7.32 8.09
CA ARG A 162 -5.55 8.10 8.73
C ARG A 162 -6.95 7.72 8.27
N MET A 163 -7.08 7.19 7.04
CA MET A 163 -8.37 7.00 6.39
C MET A 163 -8.77 5.52 6.23
N THR A 164 -7.82 4.60 6.39
CA THR A 164 -8.07 3.18 6.20
C THR A 164 -8.72 2.55 7.43
N THR A 165 -9.52 1.52 7.15
CA THR A 165 -10.07 0.60 8.16
C THR A 165 -9.29 -0.70 8.20
N LEU A 166 -8.31 -0.90 7.33
CA LEU A 166 -7.47 -2.08 7.33
C LEU A 166 -6.22 -1.84 8.17
N PRO A 167 -5.69 -2.86 8.85
CA PRO A 167 -4.34 -2.83 9.38
C PRO A 167 -3.33 -2.31 8.34
N VAL A 168 -2.42 -1.44 8.78
CA VAL A 168 -1.33 -0.93 7.95
C VAL A 168 -0.01 -1.37 8.54
N TRP A 169 0.77 -2.10 7.75
CA TRP A 169 2.15 -2.40 8.06
C TRP A 169 3.06 -1.42 7.32
N LEU A 170 3.68 -0.51 8.08
CA LEU A 170 4.65 0.45 7.57
C LEU A 170 6.06 -0.10 7.67
N ILE A 171 6.76 -0.01 6.55
CA ILE A 171 8.05 -0.66 6.35
C ILE A 171 9.08 0.42 6.00
N HIS A 172 10.17 0.42 6.77
CA HIS A 172 11.35 1.26 6.61
C HIS A 172 12.47 0.49 5.90
#